data_AF-A0A950ZNC8-F1
#
_entry.id   AF-A0A950ZNC8-F1
#
_cell.length_a   1.000
_cell.length_b   1.000
_cell.length_c   1.000
_cell.angle_alpha   90.00
_cell.angle_beta   90.00
_cell.angle_gamma   90.00
#
_symmetry.space_group_name_H-M   'P 1'
#
loop_
_entity.id
_entity.type
_entity.pdbx_description
1 polymer ?
#
loop_
_entity_poly.entity_id
_entity_poly.type
_entity_poly.pdbx_seq_one_letter_code
_entity_poly.pdbx_strand_id
1 'polypeptide(L)'
;MLASLGLSPSTTCFVILGLVVALFVWNRLPIGIVAIAAALALWATGLLSLNQALAGFGDPVVIFIATLFIISEALDATGVTTWAGQQLI
;
A
#
# COMPACT_ATOMS: atom_id res chain seq x y z
N MET A 1 25.25 -4.75 9.26
CA MET A 1 26.49 -5.21 8.57
C MET A 1 26.81 -4.42 7.28
N LEU A 2 25.91 -3.55 6.78
CA LEU A 2 26.18 -2.59 5.67
C LEU A 2 26.46 -1.14 6.15
N ALA A 3 26.32 -0.87 7.45
CA ALA A 3 26.57 0.45 8.05
C ALA A 3 28.06 0.82 8.16
N SER A 4 28.98 -0.09 7.83
CA SER A 4 30.44 0.10 7.93
C SER A 4 31.10 0.67 6.68
N LEU A 5 30.33 1.02 5.63
CA LEU A 5 30.88 1.42 4.32
C LEU A 5 31.00 2.94 4.09
N GLY A 6 30.74 3.80 5.08
CA GLY A 6 30.97 5.25 4.92
C GLY A 6 30.09 5.93 3.87
N LEU A 7 28.98 5.30 3.45
CA LEU A 7 27.99 5.88 2.56
C LEU A 7 26.87 6.54 3.36
N SER A 8 26.51 7.76 2.96
CA SER A 8 25.48 8.59 3.58
C SER A 8 24.16 7.81 3.78
N PRO A 9 23.40 8.06 4.87
CA PRO A 9 22.14 7.37 5.19
C PRO A 9 21.13 7.30 4.03
N SER A 10 21.18 8.28 3.12
CA SER A 10 20.38 8.38 1.91
C SER A 10 20.61 7.24 0.91
N THR A 11 21.83 6.74 0.75
CA THR A 11 22.14 5.68 -0.23
C THR A 11 21.49 4.35 0.12
N THR A 12 21.45 4.01 1.42
CA THR A 12 20.82 2.78 1.92
C THR A 12 19.31 2.79 1.70
N CYS A 13 18.66 3.94 1.87
CA CYS A 13 17.24 4.10 1.53
C CYS A 13 16.97 3.87 0.03
N PHE A 14 17.80 4.42 -0.86
CA PHE A 14 17.61 4.25 -2.30
C PHE A 14 17.80 2.81 -2.78
N VAL A 15 18.77 2.08 -2.22
CA VAL A 15 18.99 0.65 -2.55
C VAL A 15 17.79 -0.19 -2.13
N ILE A 16 17.24 0.07 -0.95
CA ILE A 16 16.09 -0.68 -0.43
C ILE A 16 14.80 -0.28 -1.16
N LEU A 17 14.59 1.00 -1.47
CA LEU A 17 13.52 1.44 -2.36
C LEU A 17 13.60 0.74 -3.72
N GLY A 18 14.78 0.70 -4.33
CA GLY A 18 15.00 0.02 -5.60
C GLY A 18 14.69 -1.48 -5.53
N LEU A 19 15.06 -2.15 -4.44
CA LEU A 19 14.77 -3.57 -4.24
C LEU A 19 13.26 -3.80 -4.04
N VAL A 20 12.58 -2.97 -3.25
CA VAL A 20 11.13 -3.05 -3.06
C VAL A 20 10.37 -2.80 -4.37
N VAL A 21 10.78 -1.80 -5.15
CA VAL A 21 10.18 -1.52 -6.47
C VAL A 21 10.41 -2.68 -7.44
N ALA A 22 11.61 -3.26 -7.48
CA ALA A 22 11.88 -4.44 -8.29
C ALA A 22 11.02 -5.65 -7.89
N LEU A 23 10.82 -5.86 -6.59
CA LEU A 23 9.91 -6.89 -6.06
C LEU A 23 8.45 -6.62 -6.45
N PHE A 24 8.05 -5.35 -6.48
CA PHE A 24 6.71 -4.91 -6.87
C PHE A 24 6.45 -5.12 -8.36
N VAL A 25 7.42 -4.78 -9.22
CA VAL A 25 7.31 -4.88 -10.68
C VAL A 25 7.22 -6.33 -11.16
N TRP A 26 7.78 -7.30 -10.43
CA TRP A 26 7.71 -8.71 -10.82
C TRP A 26 6.25 -9.24 -10.84
N ASN A 27 5.29 -8.59 -10.17
CA ASN A 27 3.83 -8.77 -10.27
C ASN A 27 3.31 -10.23 -10.35
N ARG A 28 4.07 -11.20 -9.82
CA ARG A 28 3.72 -12.63 -9.80
C ARG A 28 2.83 -12.98 -8.61
N LEU A 29 2.75 -12.11 -7.61
CA LEU A 29 2.01 -12.29 -6.37
C LEU A 29 0.86 -11.29 -6.28
N PRO A 30 -0.24 -11.64 -5.59
CA PRO A 30 -1.33 -10.70 -5.30
C PRO A 30 -0.80 -9.43 -4.63
N ILE A 31 -1.26 -8.27 -5.11
CA ILE A 31 -0.79 -6.94 -4.66
C ILE A 31 -0.85 -6.78 -3.14
N GLY A 32 -1.90 -7.32 -2.49
CA GLY A 32 -2.02 -7.30 -1.03
C GLY A 32 -0.90 -8.06 -0.30
N ILE A 33 -0.47 -9.21 -0.84
CA ILE A 33 0.63 -10.01 -0.27
C ILE A 33 1.97 -9.29 -0.48
N VAL A 34 2.17 -8.68 -1.64
CA VAL A 34 3.38 -7.91 -1.95
C VAL A 34 3.51 -6.71 -1.02
N ALA A 35 2.42 -6.00 -0.73
CA ALA A 35 2.42 -4.86 0.18
C ALA A 35 2.85 -5.25 1.61
N ILE A 36 2.30 -6.35 2.14
CA ILE A 36 2.67 -6.87 3.47
C ILE A 36 4.13 -7.34 3.49
N ALA A 37 4.57 -8.05 2.44
CA ALA A 37 5.96 -8.50 2.31
C ALA A 37 6.95 -7.33 2.24
N ALA A 38 6.60 -6.25 1.54
CA ALA A 38 7.42 -5.04 1.46
C ALA A 38 7.53 -4.33 2.83
N ALA A 39 6.42 -4.20 3.56
CA ALA A 39 6.43 -3.63 4.92
C ALA A 39 7.29 -4.47 5.88
N LEU A 40 7.18 -5.81 5.81
CA LEU A 40 8.01 -6.73 6.59
C LEU A 40 9.49 -6.66 6.20
N ALA A 41 9.82 -6.55 4.92
CA ALA A 41 11.21 -6.42 4.45
C ALA A 41 11.85 -5.10 4.91
N LEU A 42 11.10 -3.99 4.91
CA LEU A 42 11.55 -2.69 5.39
C LEU A 42 11.78 -2.68 6.92
N TRP A 43 10.93 -3.37 7.67
CA TRP A 43 11.11 -3.54 9.11
C TRP A 43 12.30 -4.48 9.42
N ALA A 44 12.41 -5.62 8.72
CA ALA A 44 13.48 -6.60 8.93
C ALA A 44 14.87 -6.07 8.55
N THR A 45 14.95 -5.10 7.63
CA THR A 45 16.20 -4.41 7.28
C THR A 45 16.62 -3.35 8.32
N GLY A 46 15.75 -3.04 9.30
CA GLY A 46 16.04 -2.10 10.38
C GLY A 46 16.05 -0.64 9.96
N LEU A 47 15.62 -0.32 8.73
CA LEU A 47 15.53 1.05 8.24
C LEU A 47 14.32 1.80 8.80
N LEU A 48 13.26 1.07 9.13
CA LEU A 48 11.99 1.65 9.50
C LEU A 48 11.43 0.94 10.74
N SER A 49 10.95 1.73 11.71
CA SER A 49 10.24 1.18 12.88
C SER A 49 8.92 0.56 12.45
N LEU A 50 8.39 -0.39 13.24
CA LEU A 50 7.11 -1.05 12.95
C LEU A 50 5.98 -0.02 12.76
N ASN A 51 5.96 1.03 13.58
CA ASN A 51 4.97 2.11 13.48
C ASN A 51 5.06 2.88 12.16
N GLN A 52 6.28 3.14 11.65
CA GLN A 52 6.45 3.83 10.37
C GLN A 52 6.15 2.93 9.17
N ALA A 53 6.44 1.63 9.25
CA ALA A 53 6.05 0.67 8.22
C ALA A 53 4.52 0.54 8.12
N LEU A 54 3.81 0.64 9.25
CA LEU A 54 2.35 0.58 9.31
C LEU A 54 1.67 1.95 9.16
N ALA A 55 2.41 3.05 9.10
CA ALA A 55 1.84 4.40 9.01
C ALA A 55 0.96 4.60 7.77
N GLY A 56 1.26 3.89 6.67
CA GLY A 56 0.44 3.93 5.45
C GLY A 56 -0.98 3.37 5.62
N PHE A 57 -1.23 2.47 6.58
CA PHE A 57 -2.58 1.97 6.86
C PHE A 57 -3.47 3.00 7.57
N GLY A 58 -2.85 3.93 8.31
CA GLY A 58 -3.55 5.04 8.97
C GLY A 58 -3.66 6.29 8.11
N ASP A 59 -3.19 6.25 6.86
CA ASP A 59 -3.24 7.39 5.97
C ASP A 59 -4.70 7.75 5.63
N PRO A 60 -5.12 9.02 5.78
CA PRO A 60 -6.49 9.42 5.49
C PRO A 60 -6.97 9.05 4.08
N VAL A 61 -6.06 9.03 3.09
CA VAL A 61 -6.38 8.64 1.71
C VAL A 61 -6.70 7.15 1.62
N VAL A 62 -5.97 6.29 2.33
CA VAL A 62 -6.24 4.84 2.35
C VAL A 62 -7.58 4.56 3.00
N ILE A 63 -7.88 5.22 4.12
CA ILE A 63 -9.18 5.11 4.80
C ILE A 63 -10.30 5.61 3.87
N PHE A 64 -10.07 6.70 3.15
CA PHE A 64 -11.05 7.24 2.19
C PHE A 64 -11.35 6.26 1.04
N ILE A 65 -10.34 5.59 0.49
CA ILE A 65 -10.56 4.57 -0.55
C ILE A 65 -11.35 3.39 0.02
N ALA A 66 -11.05 2.96 1.26
CA ALA A 66 -11.79 1.89 1.92
C ALA A 66 -13.27 2.27 2.14
N THR A 67 -13.56 3.51 2.55
CA THR A 67 -14.94 3.96 2.70
C THR A 67 -15.67 4.10 1.36
N LEU A 68 -14.99 4.52 0.30
CA LEU A 68 -15.58 4.56 -1.04
C LEU A 68 -16.05 3.17 -1.48
N PHE A 69 -15.27 2.11 -1.24
CA PHE A 69 -15.71 0.75 -1.55
C PHE A 69 -16.94 0.32 -0.74
N ILE A 70 -17.00 0.69 0.55
CA ILE A 70 -18.18 0.44 1.38
C ILE A 70 -19.40 1.19 0.85
N ILE A 71 -19.22 2.44 0.43
CA ILE A 71 -20.31 3.26 -0.13
C ILE A 71 -20.79 2.68 -1.46
N SER A 72 -19.89 2.22 -2.34
CA SER A 72 -20.26 1.56 -3.60
C SER A 72 -21.18 0.37 -3.34
N GLU A 73 -20.81 -0.52 -2.42
CA GLU A 73 -21.63 -1.68 -2.07
C GLU A 73 -22.97 -1.26 -1.42
N ALA A 74 -22.98 -0.23 -0.58
CA ALA A 74 -24.20 0.26 0.06
C ALA A 74 -25.19 0.86 -0.97
N LEU A 75 -24.69 1.56 -1.99
CA LEU A 75 -25.51 2.10 -3.08
C LEU A 75 -26.11 0.98 -3.94
N ASP A 76 -25.34 -0.08 -4.19
CA ASP A 76 -25.82 -1.26 -4.90
C ASP A 76 -26.87 -2.04 -4.09
N ALA A 77 -26.62 -2.27 -2.80
CA ALA A 77 -27.55 -2.97 -1.91
C ALA A 77 -28.88 -2.22 -1.71
N THR A 78 -28.86 -0.89 -1.78
CA THR A 78 -30.08 -0.05 -1.69
C THR A 78 -30.84 0.08 -3.01
N GLY A 79 -30.30 -0.48 -4.10
CA GLY A 79 -30.91 -0.40 -5.43
C GLY A 79 -30.90 1.03 -6.00
N VAL A 80 -30.12 1.94 -5.42
CA VAL A 80 -29.96 3.31 -5.92
C VAL A 80 -29.32 3.31 -7.31
N THR A 81 -28.39 2.39 -7.56
CA THR A 81 -27.81 2.18 -8.89
C THR A 81 -28.85 1.72 -9.92
N THR A 82 -29.76 0.81 -9.54
CA THR A 82 -30.89 0.40 -10.39
C THR A 82 -31.87 1.54 -10.65
N TRP A 83 -32.24 2.29 -9.61
CA TRP A 83 -33.13 3.46 -9.74
C TRP A 83 -32.52 4.56 -10.62
N ALA A 84 -31.24 4.87 -10.45
CA ALA A 84 -30.54 5.85 -11.26
C ALA A 84 -30.42 5.41 -12.73
N GLY A 85 -30.21 4.10 -12.99
CA GLY A 85 -30.20 3.54 -14.33
C GLY A 85 -31.53 3.66 -15.06
N GLN A 86 -32.66 3.50 -14.35
CA GLN A 86 -34.01 3.64 -14.92
C GLN A 86 -34.39 5.09 -15.27
N GLN A 87 -33.68 6.09 -14.74
CA GLN A 87 -33.91 7.51 -15.06
C GLN A 87 -33.13 7.98 -16.31
N LEU A 88 -32.22 7.16 -16.82
CA LEU A 88 -31.40 7.48 -18.00
C LEU A 88 -31.99 6.92 -19.32
N ILE A 89 -33.02 6.09 -19.24
CA ILE A 89 -33.86 5.61 -20.36
C ILE A 89 -35.15 6.42 -20.41
#